data_AF-A0A7C4FBD9-F1
#
_entry.id   AF-A0A7C4FBD9-F1
#
_cell.length_a   1.000
_cell.length_b   1.000
_cell.length_c   1.000
_cell.angle_alpha   90.00
_cell.angle_beta   90.00
_cell.angle_gamma   90.00
#
_symmetry.space_group_name_H-M   'P 1'
#
loop_
_entity.id
_entity.type
_entity.pdbx_description
1 polymer ?
#
loop_
_entity_poly.entity_id
_entity_poly.type
_entity_poly.pdbx_seq_one_letter_code
_entity_poly.pdbx_strand_id
1 'polypeptide(L)'
;FFVSLESESLIIGGPSAGAAIAAAMMVAILNIKGLDVTVRSDVTLTGMINPDGTIGPVGGVYAKMKAAAEKGYRIFIVPYGQSIDYVEKTVVEQRGPFRIIRTVREKVDLVSEGERLGVRVVEALTIYDVFKYLTGYEFKAKEYAVFMPKDVRERLKSWSISLLNEYDGLASYKYDSRLSNAVSEASKLASEARSMIDTFPYVSASRAFSALCMMYYVKYADEYLKSSNKGKYINDLVSSVNKTLIEVESALNSTSPSIRCIEAYIGAKIRYAEALEMLNNALNAMNSGAILNMYDGCIYYLAYSRQRAISAMSWLEFNVAGVPVDLNTLMKSSSILLYEAQSILGYVSSLYSDIGQSSSIVNEASKIYDKAKKAFISRDYYLTIGYSIESIAYSTVAIHLAFTSNIEAVIDASSSIASNAIGNAIEAGLDPVLSLSYLEFTQSAVSNTDKLYYYILSATYSKTALTISRAVNTTAPIPIATYTEEPKPKTSTPYSKTPTTTSNSLRQETIQQVVTIAAIILLILSIAIVYLYSRSKNISK
;
A
#
# COMPACT_ATOMS: atom_id res chain seq x y z
N PHE A 1 30.83 5.93 -3.14
CA PHE A 1 30.71 6.50 -1.80
C PHE A 1 31.05 5.43 -0.78
N PHE A 2 31.75 5.79 0.30
CA PHE A 2 32.03 4.92 1.44
C PHE A 2 31.35 5.54 2.65
N VAL A 3 30.58 4.74 3.39
CA VAL A 3 29.88 5.18 4.62
C VAL A 3 30.49 4.42 5.79
N SER A 4 31.02 5.15 6.76
CA SER A 4 31.50 4.60 8.03
C SER A 4 30.53 5.01 9.14
N LEU A 5 30.11 4.03 9.96
CA LEU A 5 29.32 4.27 11.15
C LEU A 5 30.20 3.96 12.36
N GLU A 6 30.49 4.99 13.14
CA GLU A 6 31.28 4.87 14.36
C GLU A 6 30.35 4.80 15.57
N SER A 7 30.52 3.77 16.39
CA SER A 7 29.72 3.54 17.59
C SER A 7 30.57 2.85 18.66
N GLU A 8 30.33 3.19 19.92
CA GLU A 8 30.87 2.46 21.06
C GLU A 8 30.14 1.13 21.30
N SER A 9 28.97 0.94 20.68
CA SER A 9 28.24 -0.32 20.72
C SER A 9 28.82 -1.33 19.75
N LEU A 10 29.01 -2.57 20.22
CA LEU A 10 29.41 -3.72 19.42
C LEU A 10 28.41 -4.07 18.32
N ILE A 11 27.12 -3.76 18.54
CA ILE A 11 26.04 -4.04 17.60
C ILE A 11 25.28 -2.74 17.32
N ILE A 12 25.23 -2.38 16.05
CA ILE A 12 24.38 -1.31 15.53
C ILE A 12 23.26 -1.99 14.74
N GLY A 13 22.01 -1.70 15.09
CA GLY A 13 20.85 -2.30 14.46
C GLY A 13 19.69 -1.32 14.27
N GLY A 14 18.82 -1.62 13.31
CA GLY A 14 17.60 -0.89 13.02
C GLY A 14 17.77 0.32 12.07
N PRO A 15 16.69 0.75 11.39
CA PRO A 15 16.76 1.78 10.34
C PRO A 15 16.84 3.21 10.88
N SER A 16 16.93 3.42 12.20
CA SER A 16 16.74 4.73 12.83
C SER A 16 17.85 5.77 12.58
N ALA A 17 18.94 5.36 11.92
CA ALA A 17 19.99 6.25 11.41
C ALA A 17 19.85 6.50 9.89
N GLY A 18 18.85 5.92 9.22
CA GLY A 18 18.68 5.96 7.77
C GLY A 18 18.55 7.38 7.23
N ALA A 19 17.77 8.23 7.90
CA ALA A 19 17.64 9.63 7.53
C ALA A 19 18.98 10.39 7.62
N ALA A 20 19.80 10.10 8.64
CA ALA A 20 21.10 10.75 8.82
C ALA A 20 22.08 10.33 7.74
N ILE A 21 22.14 9.04 7.42
CA ILE A 21 22.98 8.49 6.35
C ILE A 21 22.56 9.06 4.99
N ALA A 22 21.25 9.13 4.71
CA ALA A 22 20.73 9.69 3.47
C ALA A 22 21.09 11.18 3.33
N ALA A 23 20.90 11.98 4.38
CA ALA A 23 21.26 13.40 4.37
C ALA A 23 22.78 13.60 4.20
N ALA A 24 23.62 12.81 4.88
CA ALA A 24 25.06 12.86 4.70
C ALA A 24 25.50 12.51 3.27
N MET A 25 24.84 11.51 2.65
CA MET A 25 25.08 11.15 1.25
C MET A 25 24.67 12.29 0.31
N MET A 26 23.54 12.96 0.58
CA MET A 26 23.10 14.13 -0.18
C MET A 26 24.15 15.25 -0.10
N VAL A 27 24.68 15.56 1.09
CA VAL A 27 25.76 16.55 1.25
C VAL A 27 26.97 16.17 0.40
N ALA A 28 27.43 14.92 0.50
CA ALA A 28 28.58 14.45 -0.27
C ALA A 28 28.36 14.58 -1.78
N ILE A 29 27.17 14.23 -2.28
CA ILE A 29 26.81 14.35 -3.71
C ILE A 29 26.78 15.81 -4.16
N LEU A 30 26.19 16.72 -3.36
CA LEU A 30 26.14 18.14 -3.72
C LEU A 30 27.53 18.78 -3.72
N ASN A 31 28.40 18.40 -2.78
CA ASN A 31 29.78 18.87 -2.73
C ASN A 31 30.59 18.40 -3.95
N ILE A 32 30.40 17.16 -4.40
CA ILE A 32 30.99 16.67 -5.66
C ILE A 32 30.47 17.46 -6.87
N LYS A 33 29.23 17.93 -6.82
CA LYS A 33 28.64 18.79 -7.87
C LYS A 33 29.05 20.26 -7.77
N GLY A 34 29.95 20.62 -6.84
CA GLY A 34 30.49 21.96 -6.70
C GLY A 34 29.63 22.92 -5.85
N LEU A 35 28.62 22.42 -5.14
CA LEU A 35 27.92 23.21 -4.12
C LEU A 35 28.69 23.14 -2.80
N ASP A 36 28.82 24.24 -2.07
CA ASP A 36 29.45 24.24 -0.75
C ASP A 36 28.39 24.04 0.33
N VAL A 37 28.09 22.78 0.65
CA VAL A 37 27.12 22.41 1.68
C VAL A 37 27.84 21.81 2.88
N THR A 38 27.61 22.40 4.05
CA THR A 38 28.19 21.96 5.32
C THR A 38 27.11 21.47 6.27
N VAL A 39 27.48 20.48 7.10
CA VAL A 39 26.61 19.95 8.16
C VAL A 39 26.83 20.77 9.43
N ARG A 40 25.73 21.18 10.06
CA ARG A 40 25.75 21.85 11.36
C ARG A 40 26.14 20.89 12.47
N SER A 41 27.14 21.26 13.26
CA SER A 41 27.61 20.46 14.40
C SER A 41 26.68 20.50 15.62
N ASP A 42 25.74 21.46 15.67
CA ASP A 42 24.79 21.63 16.77
C ASP A 42 23.47 20.87 16.56
N VAL A 43 23.35 20.12 15.46
CA VAL A 43 22.13 19.40 15.06
C VAL A 43 22.38 17.89 15.07
N THR A 44 21.47 17.13 15.67
CA THR A 44 21.42 15.67 15.54
C THR A 44 20.01 15.20 15.26
N LEU A 45 19.86 13.93 14.85
CA LEU A 45 18.56 13.40 14.42
C LEU A 45 18.39 11.91 14.68
N THR A 46 17.13 11.47 14.66
CA THR A 46 16.77 10.06 14.50
C THR A 46 15.61 9.95 13.52
N GLY A 47 15.59 8.87 12.74
CA GLY A 47 14.52 8.65 11.76
C GLY A 47 14.89 7.60 10.74
N MET A 48 13.90 6.79 10.38
CA MET A 48 13.98 5.95 9.20
C MET A 48 13.78 6.81 7.95
N ILE A 49 14.37 6.42 6.83
CA ILE A 49 14.04 6.98 5.51
C ILE A 49 13.23 5.94 4.75
N ASN A 50 12.03 6.30 4.32
CA ASN A 50 11.21 5.45 3.45
C ASN A 50 11.62 5.66 1.97
N PRO A 51 11.36 4.71 1.06
CA PRO A 51 11.66 4.84 -0.37
C PRO A 51 10.97 6.05 -1.04
N ASP A 52 9.81 6.44 -0.53
CA ASP A 52 9.10 7.63 -0.96
C ASP A 52 9.77 8.93 -0.44
N GLY A 53 10.76 8.84 0.44
CA GLY A 53 11.55 9.95 0.98
C GLY A 53 10.94 10.58 2.23
N THR A 54 9.83 10.02 2.74
CA THR A 54 9.28 10.38 4.05
C THR A 54 10.17 9.87 5.17
N ILE A 55 10.14 10.56 6.31
CA ILE A 55 10.84 10.14 7.52
C ILE A 55 9.91 9.26 8.35
N GLY A 56 10.28 7.99 8.46
CA GLY A 56 9.55 6.99 9.21
C GLY A 56 9.82 7.08 10.72
N PRO A 57 8.81 6.75 11.55
CA PRO A 57 8.92 6.75 13.00
C PRO A 57 9.93 5.71 13.51
N VAL A 58 10.48 5.98 14.70
CA VAL A 58 11.50 5.16 15.34
C VAL A 58 11.23 4.91 16.82
N GLY A 59 11.81 3.84 17.35
CA GLY A 59 11.73 3.53 18.79
C GLY A 59 12.70 4.35 19.65
N GLY A 60 12.31 4.55 20.91
CA GLY A 60 13.15 5.12 21.96
C GLY A 60 13.51 6.59 21.77
N VAL A 61 12.59 7.39 21.23
CA VAL A 61 12.86 8.80 20.87
C VAL A 61 13.21 9.63 22.10
N TYR A 62 12.49 9.45 23.22
CA TYR A 62 12.78 10.14 24.47
C TYR A 62 14.20 9.87 24.99
N ALA A 63 14.64 8.61 24.98
CA ALA A 63 15.99 8.24 25.42
C ALA A 63 17.07 8.87 24.52
N LYS A 64 16.84 8.89 23.20
CA LYS A 64 17.73 9.50 22.21
C LYS A 64 17.80 11.03 22.37
N MET A 65 16.68 11.69 22.65
CA MET A 65 16.64 13.13 22.92
C MET A 65 17.48 13.50 24.16
N LYS A 66 17.36 12.74 25.25
CA LYS A 66 18.18 12.95 26.46
C LYS A 66 19.67 12.80 26.16
N ALA A 67 20.05 11.74 25.44
CA ALA A 67 21.44 11.55 25.02
C ALA A 67 21.94 12.69 24.12
N ALA A 68 21.08 13.25 23.26
CA ALA A 68 21.42 14.41 22.44
C ALA A 68 21.67 15.66 23.30
N ALA A 69 20.83 15.92 24.31
CA ALA A 69 21.01 17.01 25.25
C ALA A 69 22.30 16.85 26.08
N GLU A 70 22.56 15.64 26.59
CA GLU A 70 23.79 15.33 27.35
C GLU A 70 25.06 15.53 26.53
N LYS A 71 25.01 15.25 25.21
CA LYS A 71 26.12 15.50 24.28
C LYS A 71 26.20 16.95 23.79
N GLY A 72 25.32 17.84 24.26
CA GLY A 72 25.36 19.28 23.97
C GLY A 72 24.77 19.70 22.62
N TYR A 73 24.01 18.82 21.95
CA TYR A 73 23.28 19.21 20.74
C TYR A 73 22.19 20.22 21.05
N ARG A 74 22.01 21.21 20.18
CA ARG A 74 21.02 22.29 20.34
C ARG A 74 19.71 22.00 19.62
N ILE A 75 19.76 21.20 18.56
CA ILE A 75 18.57 20.80 17.80
C ILE A 75 18.54 19.27 17.69
N PHE A 76 17.40 18.68 18.04
CA PHE A 76 17.12 17.26 17.86
C PHE A 76 15.96 17.06 16.90
N ILE A 77 16.25 16.52 15.71
CA ILE A 77 15.24 16.25 14.69
C ILE A 77 14.63 14.88 14.95
N VAL A 78 13.29 14.82 15.03
CA VAL A 78 12.52 13.60 15.19
C VAL A 78 11.57 13.40 14.00
N PRO A 79 11.12 12.16 13.74
CA PRO A 79 10.09 11.91 12.73
C PRO A 79 8.80 12.66 13.06
N TYR A 80 8.09 13.11 12.03
CA TYR A 80 6.86 13.86 12.18
C TYR A 80 5.80 13.09 13.00
N GLY A 81 5.23 13.75 13.99
CA GLY A 81 4.26 13.18 14.92
C GLY A 81 4.87 12.39 16.09
N GLN A 82 6.20 12.32 16.21
CA GLN A 82 6.92 11.73 17.35
C GLN A 82 7.51 12.77 18.31
N SER A 83 7.03 14.01 18.30
CA SER A 83 7.23 14.97 19.40
C SER A 83 6.55 14.54 20.71
N ILE A 84 5.65 13.56 20.64
CA ILE A 84 5.05 12.89 21.80
C ILE A 84 5.57 11.45 21.85
N ASP A 85 6.08 11.03 23.00
CA ASP A 85 6.52 9.65 23.25
C ASP A 85 5.79 9.04 24.47
N TYR A 86 5.86 7.72 24.63
CA TYR A 86 5.30 7.00 25.77
C TYR A 86 6.40 6.24 26.50
N VAL A 87 6.70 6.64 27.73
CA VAL A 87 7.76 6.04 28.53
C VAL A 87 7.17 5.05 29.52
N GLU A 88 7.84 3.90 29.67
CA GLU A 88 7.48 2.93 30.69
C GLU A 88 7.92 3.43 32.06
N LYS A 89 6.97 3.47 32.99
CA LYS A 89 7.20 3.83 34.38
C LYS A 89 6.71 2.72 35.27
N THR A 90 7.61 2.19 36.09
CA THR A 90 7.27 1.21 37.12
C THR A 90 6.57 1.94 38.27
N VAL A 91 5.27 1.72 38.39
CA VAL A 91 4.47 2.18 39.53
C VAL A 91 4.35 1.04 40.52
N VAL A 92 4.83 1.29 41.73
CA VAL A 92 4.68 0.36 42.86
C VAL A 92 3.50 0.84 43.69
N GLU A 93 2.37 0.13 43.63
CA GLU A 93 1.23 0.35 44.52
C GLU A 93 1.29 -0.63 45.69
N GLN A 94 1.22 -0.10 46.92
CA GLN A 94 1.11 -0.94 48.12
C GLN A 94 -0.38 -1.13 48.45
N ARG A 95 -0.86 -2.39 48.39
CA ARG A 95 -2.21 -2.78 48.81
C ARG A 95 -2.11 -3.75 49.98
N GLY A 96 -2.15 -3.21 51.20
CA GLY A 96 -1.99 -4.00 52.42
C GLY A 96 -0.60 -4.66 52.49
N PRO A 97 -0.48 -5.97 52.79
CA PRO A 97 0.81 -6.67 52.85
C PRO A 97 1.42 -6.96 51.46
N PHE A 98 0.73 -6.64 50.36
CA PHE A 98 1.18 -6.94 49.00
C PHE A 98 1.68 -5.69 48.27
N ARG A 99 2.79 -5.84 47.54
CA ARG A 99 3.32 -4.82 46.59
C ARG A 99 2.89 -5.21 45.18
N ILE A 100 2.07 -4.38 44.55
CA ILE A 100 1.68 -4.52 43.15
C ILE A 100 2.64 -3.66 42.33
N ILE A 101 3.49 -4.30 41.55
CA ILE A 101 4.37 -3.63 40.60
C ILE A 101 3.65 -3.64 39.25
N ARG A 102 3.32 -2.47 38.72
CA ARG A 102 2.74 -2.33 37.39
C ARG A 102 3.58 -1.39 36.55
N THR A 103 3.78 -1.74 35.29
CA THR A 103 4.35 -0.82 34.31
C THR A 103 3.20 -0.02 33.69
N VAL A 104 3.24 1.30 33.82
CA VAL A 104 2.32 2.19 33.13
C VAL A 104 3.07 2.98 32.06
N ARG A 105 2.41 3.26 30.94
CA ARG A 105 2.94 4.14 29.91
C ARG A 105 2.54 5.59 30.22
N GLU A 106 3.52 6.43 30.51
CA GLU A 106 3.33 7.85 30.74
C GLU A 106 3.61 8.62 29.44
N LYS A 107 2.67 9.47 29.03
CA LYS A 107 2.83 10.34 27.86
C LYS A 107 3.83 11.44 28.19
N VAL A 108 4.86 11.60 27.36
CA VAL A 108 5.88 12.63 27.48
C VAL A 108 5.83 13.54 26.26
N ASP A 109 5.77 14.84 26.50
CA ASP A 109 5.96 15.85 25.47
C ASP A 109 7.46 16.16 25.34
N LEU A 110 8.05 15.73 24.22
CA LEU A 110 9.48 15.90 23.96
C LEU A 110 9.85 17.34 23.67
N VAL A 111 8.92 18.18 23.20
CA VAL A 111 9.22 19.61 22.96
C VAL A 111 9.50 20.29 24.28
N SER A 112 8.56 20.21 25.21
CA SER A 112 8.67 20.80 26.54
C SER A 112 9.86 20.24 27.34
N GLU A 113 10.04 18.92 27.29
CA GLU A 113 11.12 18.25 28.02
C GLU A 113 12.50 18.49 27.38
N GLY A 114 12.57 18.58 26.05
CA GLY A 114 13.79 18.98 25.34
C GLY A 114 14.21 20.39 25.72
N GLU A 115 13.28 21.36 25.73
CA GLU A 115 13.56 22.74 26.14
C GLU A 115 14.14 22.81 27.55
N ARG A 116 13.57 22.04 28.48
CA ARG A 116 14.08 21.92 29.87
C ARG A 116 15.51 21.38 29.93
N LEU A 117 15.88 20.49 29.01
CA LEU A 117 17.22 19.92 28.90
C LEU A 117 18.17 20.72 27.99
N GLY A 118 17.71 21.84 27.43
CA GLY A 118 18.52 22.72 26.58
C GLY A 118 18.65 22.27 25.12
N VAL A 119 17.77 21.38 24.64
CA VAL A 119 17.70 20.90 23.26
C VAL A 119 16.34 21.22 22.63
N ARG A 120 16.34 21.87 21.46
CA ARG A 120 15.11 22.15 20.72
C ARG A 120 14.71 20.93 19.88
N VAL A 121 13.57 20.35 20.16
CA VAL A 121 13.01 19.26 19.34
C VAL A 121 12.28 19.84 18.13
N VAL A 122 12.59 19.34 16.94
CA VAL A 122 11.89 19.71 15.69
C VAL A 122 11.44 18.47 14.95
N GLU A 123 10.27 18.54 14.33
CA GLU A 123 9.73 17.45 13.54
C GLU A 123 10.12 17.59 12.07
N ALA A 124 10.49 16.48 11.44
CA ALA A 124 10.76 16.38 10.01
C ALA A 124 9.86 15.32 9.37
N LEU A 125 9.20 15.69 8.27
CA LEU A 125 8.28 14.82 7.54
C LEU A 125 8.96 14.14 6.36
N THR A 126 9.93 14.82 5.74
CA THR A 126 10.68 14.34 4.58
C THR A 126 12.19 14.49 4.78
N ILE A 127 12.96 13.79 3.96
CA ILE A 127 14.42 13.96 3.93
C ILE A 127 14.84 15.39 3.58
N TYR A 128 14.01 16.14 2.86
CA TYR A 128 14.27 17.54 2.54
C TYR A 128 14.16 18.44 3.78
N ASP A 129 13.22 18.16 4.70
CA ASP A 129 13.11 18.86 5.98
C ASP A 129 14.35 18.58 6.84
N VAL A 130 14.76 17.31 6.92
CA VAL A 130 15.99 16.90 7.61
C VAL A 130 17.18 17.65 7.05
N PHE A 131 17.32 17.67 5.72
CA PHE A 131 18.43 18.33 5.04
C PHE A 131 18.46 19.83 5.33
N LYS A 132 17.30 20.49 5.30
CA LYS A 132 17.13 21.91 5.63
C LYS A 132 17.58 22.20 7.06
N TYR A 133 17.13 21.41 8.04
CA TYR A 133 17.56 21.60 9.43
C TYR A 133 19.06 21.33 9.62
N LEU A 134 19.59 20.30 8.96
CA LEU A 134 20.97 19.85 9.12
C LEU A 134 21.99 20.78 8.47
N THR A 135 21.63 21.48 7.39
CA THR A 135 22.58 22.24 6.57
C THR A 135 22.19 23.70 6.34
N GLY A 136 20.93 24.08 6.60
CA GLY A 136 20.36 25.36 6.18
C GLY A 136 20.05 25.45 4.69
N TYR A 137 20.41 24.45 3.88
CA TYR A 137 20.14 24.41 2.45
C TYR A 137 18.69 23.98 2.18
N GLU A 138 17.97 24.78 1.40
CA GLU A 138 16.59 24.51 1.03
C GLU A 138 16.49 24.15 -0.46
N PHE A 139 16.03 22.93 -0.73
CA PHE A 139 15.69 22.54 -2.09
C PHE A 139 14.42 23.25 -2.54
N LYS A 140 14.47 23.88 -3.71
CA LYS A 140 13.25 24.33 -4.38
C LYS A 140 12.54 23.11 -4.94
N ALA A 141 11.45 22.70 -4.29
CA ALA A 141 10.57 21.68 -4.84
C ALA A 141 10.00 22.18 -6.17
N LYS A 142 10.13 21.37 -7.22
CA LYS A 142 9.38 21.62 -8.45
C LYS A 142 7.95 21.17 -8.21
N GLU A 143 7.01 22.11 -8.23
CA GLU A 143 5.60 21.73 -8.16
C GLU A 143 5.14 21.28 -9.55
N TYR A 144 4.84 20.00 -9.69
CA TYR A 144 4.27 19.44 -10.90
C TYR A 144 2.75 19.40 -10.77
N ALA A 145 2.06 20.10 -11.67
CA ALA A 145 0.65 19.83 -11.94
C ALA A 145 0.57 18.52 -12.74
N VAL A 146 0.44 17.39 -12.03
CA VAL A 146 0.38 16.07 -12.67
C VAL A 146 -1.03 15.81 -13.16
N PHE A 147 -1.15 15.63 -14.48
CA PHE A 147 -2.37 15.18 -15.13
C PHE A 147 -2.11 13.90 -15.89
N MET A 148 -3.15 13.05 -15.96
CA MET A 148 -3.12 11.90 -16.84
C MET A 148 -3.06 12.36 -18.30
N PRO A 149 -2.03 11.94 -19.08
CA PRO A 149 -1.91 12.27 -20.50
C PRO A 149 -3.15 11.90 -21.27
N LYS A 150 -3.49 12.67 -22.30
CA LYS A 150 -4.73 12.48 -23.09
C LYS A 150 -4.80 11.09 -23.73
N ASP A 151 -3.71 10.64 -24.34
CA ASP A 151 -3.60 9.31 -24.95
C ASP A 151 -3.78 8.18 -23.93
N VAL A 152 -3.16 8.31 -22.75
CA VAL A 152 -3.33 7.36 -21.64
C VAL A 152 -4.77 7.38 -21.13
N ARG A 153 -5.34 8.57 -20.91
CA ARG A 153 -6.72 8.76 -20.45
C ARG A 153 -7.72 8.14 -21.42
N GLU A 154 -7.61 8.42 -22.71
CA GLU A 154 -8.53 7.90 -23.72
C GLU A 154 -8.42 6.37 -23.85
N ARG A 155 -7.23 5.78 -23.70
CA ARG A 155 -7.08 4.33 -23.63
C ARG A 155 -7.74 3.73 -22.39
N LEU A 156 -7.58 4.35 -21.22
CA LEU A 156 -8.25 3.88 -20.00
C LEU A 156 -9.77 4.01 -20.10
N LYS A 157 -10.27 5.08 -20.74
CA LYS A 157 -11.70 5.21 -21.08
C LYS A 157 -12.16 4.08 -21.98
N SER A 158 -11.41 3.77 -23.04
CA SER A 158 -11.79 2.69 -23.97
C SER A 158 -11.84 1.32 -23.28
N TRP A 159 -10.96 1.07 -22.29
CA TRP A 159 -11.06 -0.13 -21.45
C TRP A 159 -12.35 -0.18 -20.66
N SER A 160 -12.72 0.92 -19.99
CA SER A 160 -13.98 1.00 -19.24
C SER A 160 -15.19 0.76 -20.14
N ILE A 161 -15.25 1.40 -21.32
CA ILE A 161 -16.31 1.21 -22.31
C ILE A 161 -16.38 -0.25 -22.76
N SER A 162 -15.25 -0.86 -23.10
CA SER A 162 -15.19 -2.25 -23.56
C SER A 162 -15.72 -3.22 -22.50
N LEU A 163 -15.26 -3.07 -21.25
CA LEU A 163 -15.69 -3.89 -20.12
C LEU A 163 -17.20 -3.73 -19.83
N LEU A 164 -17.71 -2.49 -19.90
CA LEU A 164 -19.13 -2.21 -19.70
C LEU A 164 -20.01 -2.75 -20.83
N ASN A 165 -19.54 -2.71 -22.07
CA ASN A 165 -20.26 -3.30 -23.20
C ASN A 165 -20.36 -4.83 -23.07
N GLU A 166 -19.27 -5.49 -22.64
CA GLU A 166 -19.29 -6.93 -22.37
C GLU A 166 -20.22 -7.27 -21.20
N TYR A 167 -20.22 -6.44 -20.15
CA TYR A 167 -21.17 -6.53 -19.04
C TYR A 167 -22.62 -6.40 -19.52
N ASP A 168 -22.94 -5.40 -20.35
CA ASP A 168 -24.31 -5.18 -20.87
C ASP A 168 -24.80 -6.35 -21.71
N GLY A 169 -23.90 -6.97 -22.49
CA GLY A 169 -24.20 -8.20 -23.22
C GLY A 169 -24.58 -9.39 -22.32
N LEU A 170 -24.14 -9.37 -21.05
CA LEU A 170 -24.49 -10.37 -20.03
C LEU A 170 -25.66 -9.92 -19.14
N ALA A 171 -26.02 -8.63 -19.12
CA ALA A 171 -27.04 -8.11 -18.20
C ALA A 171 -28.44 -8.73 -18.43
N SER A 172 -28.74 -9.17 -19.65
CA SER A 172 -29.98 -9.89 -19.98
C SER A 172 -29.91 -11.41 -19.83
N TYR A 173 -28.79 -11.94 -19.32
CA TYR A 173 -28.62 -13.39 -19.13
C TYR A 173 -29.66 -13.93 -18.15
N LYS A 174 -30.34 -15.03 -18.48
CA LYS A 174 -31.34 -15.66 -17.59
C LYS A 174 -30.65 -16.57 -16.57
N TYR A 175 -30.68 -16.17 -15.31
CA TYR A 175 -30.00 -16.86 -14.21
C TYR A 175 -30.97 -17.46 -13.18
N ASP A 176 -30.50 -18.45 -12.44
CA ASP A 176 -31.17 -18.99 -11.26
C ASP A 176 -31.28 -17.93 -10.14
N SER A 177 -32.47 -17.79 -9.55
CA SER A 177 -32.77 -16.78 -8.50
C SER A 177 -31.79 -16.71 -7.34
N ARG A 178 -31.08 -17.82 -7.02
CA ARG A 178 -30.03 -17.86 -5.99
C ARG A 178 -28.85 -16.92 -6.28
N LEU A 179 -28.67 -16.52 -7.53
CA LEU A 179 -27.58 -15.65 -7.99
C LEU A 179 -27.95 -14.16 -7.99
N SER A 180 -29.17 -13.80 -7.55
CA SER A 180 -29.67 -12.42 -7.60
C SER A 180 -28.79 -11.42 -6.85
N ASN A 181 -28.16 -11.84 -5.74
CA ASN A 181 -27.25 -10.97 -4.98
C ASN A 181 -26.03 -10.57 -5.82
N ALA A 182 -25.43 -11.53 -6.54
CA ALA A 182 -24.28 -11.27 -7.40
C ALA A 182 -24.65 -10.35 -8.57
N VAL A 183 -25.84 -10.51 -9.15
CA VAL A 183 -26.34 -9.61 -10.20
C VAL A 183 -26.60 -8.20 -9.67
N SER A 184 -27.21 -8.07 -8.48
CA SER A 184 -27.43 -6.77 -7.84
C SER A 184 -26.12 -6.03 -7.57
N GLU A 185 -25.09 -6.74 -7.08
CA GLU A 185 -23.78 -6.17 -6.84
C GLU A 185 -23.07 -5.78 -8.15
N ALA A 186 -23.15 -6.64 -9.17
CA ALA A 186 -22.62 -6.34 -10.49
C ALA A 186 -23.25 -5.06 -11.09
N SER A 187 -24.56 -4.91 -10.96
CA SER A 187 -25.30 -3.72 -11.43
C SER A 187 -24.89 -2.45 -10.69
N LYS A 188 -24.68 -2.52 -9.38
CA LYS A 188 -24.16 -1.40 -8.58
C LYS A 188 -22.76 -0.99 -9.09
N LEU A 189 -21.84 -1.94 -9.22
CA LEU A 189 -20.48 -1.69 -9.69
C LEU A 189 -20.44 -1.12 -11.12
N ALA A 190 -21.28 -1.63 -12.02
CA ALA A 190 -21.38 -1.11 -13.39
C ALA A 190 -21.94 0.32 -13.41
N SER A 191 -22.91 0.63 -12.55
CA SER A 191 -23.46 1.99 -12.41
C SER A 191 -22.42 2.97 -11.89
N GLU A 192 -21.66 2.58 -10.86
CA GLU A 192 -20.52 3.36 -10.35
C GLU A 192 -19.48 3.59 -11.45
N ALA A 193 -19.11 2.56 -12.20
CA ALA A 193 -18.17 2.67 -13.31
C ALA A 193 -18.62 3.69 -14.35
N ARG A 194 -19.89 3.65 -14.77
CA ARG A 194 -20.46 4.60 -15.74
C ARG A 194 -20.38 6.05 -15.26
N SER A 195 -20.64 6.28 -13.97
CA SER A 195 -20.60 7.63 -13.39
C SER A 195 -19.19 8.25 -13.35
N MET A 196 -18.14 7.41 -13.42
CA MET A 196 -16.75 7.82 -13.26
C MET A 196 -15.97 7.89 -14.56
N ILE A 197 -16.53 7.45 -15.70
CA ILE A 197 -15.78 7.21 -16.93
C ILE A 197 -15.00 8.43 -17.43
N ASP A 198 -15.58 9.63 -17.33
CA ASP A 198 -14.94 10.86 -17.79
C ASP A 198 -13.98 11.47 -16.77
N THR A 199 -14.28 11.31 -15.48
CA THR A 199 -13.51 11.94 -14.39
C THR A 199 -12.33 11.06 -13.95
N PHE A 200 -12.60 9.77 -13.74
CA PHE A 200 -11.67 8.76 -13.23
C PHE A 200 -11.75 7.48 -14.10
N PRO A 201 -11.20 7.50 -15.33
CA PRO A 201 -11.33 6.40 -16.27
C PRO A 201 -10.71 5.07 -15.80
N TYR A 202 -9.63 5.11 -15.04
CA TYR A 202 -9.03 3.88 -14.51
C TYR A 202 -9.83 3.30 -13.33
N VAL A 203 -10.32 4.14 -12.41
CA VAL A 203 -11.23 3.74 -11.34
C VAL A 203 -12.51 3.16 -11.95
N SER A 204 -13.03 3.81 -13.00
CA SER A 204 -14.14 3.34 -13.80
C SER A 204 -13.86 1.95 -14.40
N ALA A 205 -12.73 1.78 -15.08
CA ALA A 205 -12.32 0.48 -15.63
C ALA A 205 -12.18 -0.60 -14.54
N SER A 206 -11.64 -0.25 -13.37
CA SER A 206 -11.53 -1.19 -12.24
C SER A 206 -12.90 -1.61 -11.69
N ARG A 207 -13.88 -0.70 -11.62
CA ARG A 207 -15.26 -1.03 -11.21
C ARG A 207 -15.99 -1.86 -12.27
N ALA A 208 -15.81 -1.52 -13.55
CA ALA A 208 -16.35 -2.28 -14.67
C ALA A 208 -15.77 -3.71 -14.70
N PHE A 209 -14.46 -3.86 -14.47
CA PHE A 209 -13.82 -5.16 -14.30
C PHE A 209 -14.48 -5.99 -13.19
N SER A 210 -14.71 -5.41 -12.00
CA SER A 210 -15.35 -6.11 -10.90
C SER A 210 -16.79 -6.51 -11.22
N ALA A 211 -17.56 -5.64 -11.88
CA ALA A 211 -18.90 -5.95 -12.35
C ALA A 211 -18.90 -7.12 -13.35
N LEU A 212 -17.96 -7.10 -14.30
CA LEU A 212 -17.82 -8.13 -15.33
C LEU A 212 -17.44 -9.49 -14.74
N CYS A 213 -16.48 -9.53 -13.80
CA CYS A 213 -16.13 -10.74 -13.06
C CYS A 213 -17.37 -11.36 -12.40
N MET A 214 -18.22 -10.52 -11.80
CA MET A 214 -19.43 -10.98 -11.12
C MET A 214 -20.47 -11.53 -12.09
N MET A 215 -20.63 -10.91 -13.26
CA MET A 215 -21.54 -11.44 -14.29
C MET A 215 -21.03 -12.74 -14.92
N TYR A 216 -19.73 -12.90 -15.07
CA TYR A 216 -19.15 -14.18 -15.49
C TYR A 216 -19.33 -15.28 -14.44
N TYR A 217 -19.17 -14.94 -13.15
CA TYR A 217 -19.51 -15.86 -12.06
C TYR A 217 -20.99 -16.27 -12.14
N VAL A 218 -21.92 -15.33 -12.33
CA VAL A 218 -23.37 -15.62 -12.48
C VAL A 218 -23.61 -16.56 -13.65
N LYS A 219 -23.04 -16.25 -14.82
CA LYS A 219 -23.19 -17.09 -16.02
C LYS A 219 -22.68 -18.51 -15.78
N TYR A 220 -21.44 -18.64 -15.29
CA TYR A 220 -20.84 -19.95 -15.07
C TYR A 220 -21.53 -20.76 -13.97
N ALA A 221 -21.99 -20.08 -12.91
CA ALA A 221 -22.73 -20.71 -11.82
C ALA A 221 -24.09 -21.26 -12.30
N ASP A 222 -24.80 -20.48 -13.11
CA ASP A 222 -26.08 -20.90 -13.68
C ASP A 222 -25.93 -22.08 -14.66
N GLU A 223 -24.93 -22.02 -15.55
CA GLU A 223 -24.60 -23.14 -16.45
C GLU A 223 -24.21 -24.41 -15.67
N TYR A 224 -23.44 -24.27 -14.59
CA TYR A 224 -23.10 -25.36 -13.68
C TYR A 224 -24.35 -25.97 -13.02
N LEU A 225 -25.28 -25.14 -12.55
CA LEU A 225 -26.52 -25.58 -11.91
C LEU A 225 -27.42 -26.35 -12.87
N LYS A 226 -27.41 -25.99 -14.16
CA LYS A 226 -28.18 -26.64 -15.24
C LYS A 226 -27.48 -27.87 -15.83
N SER A 227 -26.17 -28.01 -15.62
CA SER A 227 -25.39 -29.11 -16.19
C SER A 227 -25.78 -30.46 -15.61
N SER A 228 -26.02 -31.44 -16.48
CA SER A 228 -26.25 -32.84 -16.11
C SER A 228 -24.98 -33.52 -15.57
N ASN A 229 -23.80 -33.05 -16.00
CA ASN A 229 -22.50 -33.52 -15.50
C ASN A 229 -21.68 -32.34 -14.98
N LYS A 230 -21.86 -32.08 -13.68
CA LYS A 230 -21.20 -31.00 -12.94
C LYS A 230 -19.68 -31.09 -12.94
N GLY A 231 -19.13 -32.30 -12.80
CA GLY A 231 -17.69 -32.53 -12.79
C GLY A 231 -17.05 -32.22 -14.15
N LYS A 232 -17.68 -32.70 -15.24
CA LYS A 232 -17.24 -32.38 -16.61
C LYS A 232 -17.30 -30.87 -16.87
N TYR A 233 -18.38 -30.21 -16.49
CA TYR A 233 -18.52 -28.75 -16.69
C TYR A 233 -17.38 -27.96 -16.04
N ILE A 234 -17.05 -28.28 -14.78
CA ILE A 234 -15.94 -27.60 -14.09
C ILE A 234 -14.60 -27.88 -14.80
N ASN A 235 -14.34 -29.13 -15.20
CA ASN A 235 -13.09 -29.48 -15.89
C ASN A 235 -12.95 -28.76 -17.25
N ASP A 236 -14.05 -28.65 -18.00
CA ASP A 236 -14.09 -27.92 -19.26
C ASP A 236 -13.85 -26.42 -19.03
N LEU A 237 -14.43 -25.84 -17.97
CA LEU A 237 -14.22 -24.44 -17.59
C LEU A 237 -12.77 -24.18 -17.17
N VAL A 238 -12.18 -25.04 -16.32
CA VAL A 238 -10.76 -24.98 -15.94
C VAL A 238 -9.88 -25.01 -17.19
N SER A 239 -10.16 -25.92 -18.11
CA SER A 239 -9.42 -26.05 -19.37
C SER A 239 -9.53 -24.80 -20.25
N SER A 240 -10.71 -24.17 -20.30
CA SER A 240 -10.91 -22.91 -21.02
C SER A 240 -10.13 -21.75 -20.39
N VAL A 241 -10.13 -21.63 -19.06
CA VAL A 241 -9.36 -20.59 -18.35
C VAL A 241 -7.86 -20.81 -18.55
N ASN A 242 -7.40 -22.05 -18.45
CA ASN A 242 -6.01 -22.41 -18.68
C ASN A 242 -5.55 -22.08 -20.11
N LYS A 243 -6.40 -22.27 -21.11
CA LYS A 243 -6.12 -21.84 -22.48
C LYS A 243 -5.89 -20.33 -22.58
N THR A 244 -6.76 -19.53 -21.96
CA THR A 244 -6.56 -18.06 -21.90
C THR A 244 -5.24 -17.70 -21.22
N LEU A 245 -4.89 -18.36 -20.10
CA LEU A 245 -3.61 -18.10 -19.42
C LEU A 245 -2.40 -18.39 -20.31
N ILE A 246 -2.41 -19.50 -21.06
CA ILE A 246 -1.34 -19.86 -22.01
C ILE A 246 -1.20 -18.80 -23.12
N GLU A 247 -2.32 -18.30 -23.65
CA GLU A 247 -2.31 -17.24 -24.68
C GLU A 247 -1.68 -15.94 -24.14
N VAL A 248 -2.04 -15.55 -22.92
CA VAL A 248 -1.48 -14.35 -22.25
C VAL A 248 0.00 -14.53 -21.91
N GLU A 249 0.40 -15.71 -21.45
CA GLU A 249 1.80 -16.04 -21.19
C GLU A 249 2.65 -15.92 -22.46
N SER A 250 2.14 -16.42 -23.59
CA SER A 250 2.81 -16.30 -24.88
C SER A 250 2.98 -14.84 -25.31
N ALA A 251 1.96 -14.00 -25.11
CA ALA A 251 2.03 -12.57 -25.38
C ALA A 251 3.04 -11.85 -24.46
N LEU A 252 3.07 -12.20 -23.17
CA LEU A 252 4.05 -11.64 -22.23
C LEU A 252 5.49 -12.01 -22.59
N ASN A 253 5.72 -13.27 -22.97
CA ASN A 253 7.05 -13.78 -23.32
C ASN A 253 7.57 -13.25 -24.66
N SER A 254 6.67 -12.92 -25.59
CA SER A 254 7.02 -12.33 -26.89
C SER A 254 7.17 -10.80 -26.84
N THR A 255 6.67 -10.15 -25.79
CA THR A 255 6.80 -8.71 -25.60
C THR A 255 8.19 -8.35 -25.09
N SER A 256 8.89 -7.46 -25.80
CA SER A 256 10.12 -6.82 -25.32
C SER A 256 9.79 -5.41 -24.81
N PRO A 257 9.62 -5.22 -23.49
CA PRO A 257 9.22 -3.93 -22.95
C PRO A 257 10.36 -2.92 -23.02
N SER A 258 10.04 -1.71 -23.45
CA SER A 258 10.98 -0.59 -23.38
C SER A 258 10.98 0.04 -21.99
N ILE A 259 12.08 0.72 -21.64
CA ILE A 259 12.20 1.47 -20.39
C ILE A 259 11.10 2.51 -20.23
N ARG A 260 10.63 3.10 -21.34
CA ARG A 260 9.59 4.13 -21.33
C ARG A 260 8.29 3.65 -20.70
N CYS A 261 7.89 2.41 -20.95
CA CYS A 261 6.63 1.82 -20.49
C CYS A 261 6.84 0.66 -19.50
N ILE A 262 7.97 0.62 -18.80
CA ILE A 262 8.32 -0.50 -17.89
C ILE A 262 7.26 -0.75 -16.82
N GLU A 263 6.63 0.32 -16.31
CA GLU A 263 5.54 0.22 -15.35
C GLU A 263 4.37 -0.59 -15.91
N ALA A 264 3.95 -0.33 -17.15
CA ALA A 264 2.82 -1.04 -17.74
C ALA A 264 3.10 -2.54 -17.89
N TYR A 265 4.33 -2.92 -18.26
CA TYR A 265 4.72 -4.32 -18.35
C TYR A 265 4.76 -5.00 -16.97
N ILE A 266 5.27 -4.32 -15.93
CA ILE A 266 5.18 -4.82 -14.54
C ILE A 266 3.70 -5.01 -14.15
N GLY A 267 2.84 -4.07 -14.50
CA GLY A 267 1.40 -4.13 -14.26
C GLY A 267 0.72 -5.33 -14.94
N ALA A 268 1.15 -5.66 -16.16
CA ALA A 268 0.70 -6.85 -16.89
C ALA A 268 1.16 -8.14 -16.20
N LYS A 269 2.44 -8.23 -15.82
CA LYS A 269 3.03 -9.38 -15.12
C LYS A 269 2.33 -9.67 -13.79
N ILE A 270 2.09 -8.64 -12.97
CA ILE A 270 1.37 -8.78 -11.68
C ILE A 270 -0.03 -9.36 -11.90
N ARG A 271 -0.79 -8.82 -12.87
CA ARG A 271 -2.14 -9.32 -13.18
C ARG A 271 -2.12 -10.76 -13.68
N TYR A 272 -1.17 -11.12 -14.52
CA TYR A 272 -1.02 -12.51 -14.94
C TYR A 272 -0.72 -13.44 -13.75
N ALA A 273 0.15 -13.02 -12.84
CA ALA A 273 0.44 -13.79 -11.63
C ALA A 273 -0.79 -13.91 -10.69
N GLU A 274 -1.56 -12.83 -10.52
CA GLU A 274 -2.85 -12.87 -9.81
C GLU A 274 -3.83 -13.85 -10.48
N ALA A 275 -3.88 -13.88 -11.81
CA ALA A 275 -4.75 -14.80 -12.54
C ALA A 275 -4.37 -16.26 -12.30
N LEU A 276 -3.07 -16.59 -12.26
CA LEU A 276 -2.57 -17.92 -11.90
C LEU A 276 -2.90 -18.29 -10.45
N GLU A 277 -2.76 -17.35 -9.52
CA GLU A 277 -3.14 -17.55 -8.12
C GLU A 277 -4.63 -17.85 -7.98
N MET A 278 -5.49 -17.13 -8.71
CA MET A 278 -6.93 -17.40 -8.71
C MET A 278 -7.27 -18.76 -9.34
N LEU A 279 -6.56 -19.20 -10.38
CA LEU A 279 -6.73 -20.56 -10.89
C LEU A 279 -6.39 -21.60 -9.82
N ASN A 280 -5.26 -21.43 -9.11
CA ASN A 280 -4.90 -22.34 -8.02
C ASN A 280 -5.92 -22.33 -6.88
N ASN A 281 -6.45 -21.16 -6.52
CA ASN A 281 -7.52 -21.04 -5.54
C ASN A 281 -8.81 -21.72 -6.00
N ALA A 282 -9.13 -21.67 -7.30
CA ALA A 282 -10.25 -22.40 -7.86
C ALA A 282 -10.11 -23.92 -7.70
N LEU A 283 -8.91 -24.45 -7.94
CA LEU A 283 -8.61 -25.88 -7.76
C LEU A 283 -8.70 -26.30 -6.28
N ASN A 284 -8.21 -25.46 -5.38
CA ASN A 284 -8.35 -25.70 -3.93
C ASN A 284 -9.81 -25.67 -3.48
N ALA A 285 -10.58 -24.69 -3.93
CA ALA A 285 -12.01 -24.56 -3.63
C ALA A 285 -12.83 -25.73 -4.22
N MET A 286 -12.44 -26.23 -5.40
CA MET A 286 -13.01 -27.45 -5.98
C MET A 286 -12.77 -28.66 -5.08
N ASN A 287 -11.55 -28.84 -4.58
CA ASN A 287 -11.19 -29.97 -3.70
C ASN A 287 -11.87 -29.91 -2.33
N SER A 288 -12.16 -28.70 -1.81
CA SER A 288 -12.88 -28.51 -0.56
C SER A 288 -14.41 -28.54 -0.69
N GLY A 289 -14.93 -28.64 -1.93
CA GLY A 289 -16.37 -28.62 -2.22
C GLY A 289 -17.01 -27.22 -2.24
N ALA A 290 -16.23 -26.15 -2.06
CA ALA A 290 -16.68 -24.77 -2.18
C ALA A 290 -16.82 -24.36 -3.67
N ILE A 291 -17.89 -24.80 -4.33
CA ILE A 291 -18.06 -24.56 -5.77
C ILE A 291 -18.69 -23.21 -6.07
N LEU A 292 -19.83 -22.93 -5.44
CA LEU A 292 -20.72 -21.80 -5.76
C LEU A 292 -20.59 -20.63 -4.80
N ASN A 293 -19.71 -20.69 -3.80
CA ASN A 293 -19.57 -19.60 -2.86
C ASN A 293 -19.15 -18.31 -3.58
N MET A 294 -19.82 -17.21 -3.26
CA MET A 294 -19.52 -15.90 -3.83
C MET A 294 -18.24 -15.39 -3.15
N TYR A 295 -17.28 -14.90 -3.94
CA TYR A 295 -15.95 -14.43 -3.54
C TYR A 295 -14.88 -15.48 -3.20
N ASP A 296 -15.26 -16.70 -2.83
CA ASP A 296 -14.33 -17.74 -2.38
C ASP A 296 -14.62 -19.14 -2.98
N GLY A 297 -15.53 -19.24 -3.94
CA GLY A 297 -15.86 -20.48 -4.63
C GLY A 297 -15.05 -20.73 -5.91
N CYS A 298 -14.95 -22.01 -6.30
CA CYS A 298 -14.28 -22.45 -7.52
C CYS A 298 -14.70 -21.66 -8.76
N ILE A 299 -16.01 -21.51 -8.98
CA ILE A 299 -16.54 -20.82 -10.17
C ILE A 299 -16.22 -19.32 -10.15
N TYR A 300 -16.26 -18.68 -8.98
CA TYR A 300 -15.90 -17.27 -8.84
C TYR A 300 -14.42 -17.06 -9.16
N TYR A 301 -13.55 -17.90 -8.60
CA TYR A 301 -12.12 -17.84 -8.88
C TYR A 301 -11.78 -18.08 -10.35
N LEU A 302 -12.48 -19.00 -11.04
CA LEU A 302 -12.31 -19.21 -12.49
C LEU A 302 -12.74 -17.99 -13.31
N ALA A 303 -13.89 -17.38 -12.97
CA ALA A 303 -14.35 -16.14 -13.60
C ALA A 303 -13.32 -15.01 -13.42
N TYR A 304 -12.86 -14.81 -12.18
CA TYR A 304 -11.86 -13.79 -11.88
C TYR A 304 -10.53 -14.08 -12.59
N SER A 305 -10.03 -15.32 -12.56
CA SER A 305 -8.77 -15.71 -13.19
C SER A 305 -8.77 -15.37 -14.68
N ARG A 306 -9.85 -15.75 -15.40
CA ARG A 306 -10.00 -15.40 -16.82
C ARG A 306 -9.93 -13.90 -17.05
N GLN A 307 -10.75 -13.14 -16.32
CA GLN A 307 -10.83 -11.69 -16.52
C GLN A 307 -9.52 -10.99 -16.16
N ARG A 308 -8.84 -11.46 -15.11
CA ARG A 308 -7.56 -10.91 -14.67
C ARG A 308 -6.46 -11.19 -15.70
N ALA A 309 -6.45 -12.38 -16.32
CA ALA A 309 -5.57 -12.68 -17.45
C ALA A 309 -5.84 -11.76 -18.66
N ILE A 310 -7.11 -11.54 -19.02
CA ILE A 310 -7.49 -10.60 -20.08
C ILE A 310 -7.03 -9.17 -19.75
N SER A 311 -7.19 -8.73 -18.50
CA SER A 311 -6.70 -7.41 -18.09
C SER A 311 -5.18 -7.29 -18.24
N ALA A 312 -4.41 -8.36 -18.02
CA ALA A 312 -2.96 -8.34 -18.27
C ALA A 312 -2.64 -8.04 -19.74
N MET A 313 -3.43 -8.56 -20.69
CA MET A 313 -3.31 -8.21 -22.11
C MET A 313 -3.60 -6.73 -22.37
N SER A 314 -4.63 -6.16 -21.73
CA SER A 314 -4.91 -4.73 -21.86
C SER A 314 -3.70 -3.89 -21.44
N TRP A 315 -3.02 -4.26 -20.35
CA TRP A 315 -1.79 -3.56 -19.93
C TRP A 315 -0.63 -3.63 -20.94
N LEU A 316 -0.57 -4.68 -21.76
CA LEU A 316 0.42 -4.77 -22.84
C LEU A 316 0.13 -3.79 -23.99
N GLU A 317 -1.07 -3.25 -24.12
CA GLU A 317 -1.38 -2.22 -25.12
C GLU A 317 -0.64 -0.89 -24.88
N PHE A 318 -0.16 -0.67 -23.64
CA PHE A 318 0.71 0.46 -23.31
C PHE A 318 2.18 0.20 -23.66
N ASN A 319 2.52 -0.98 -24.16
CA ASN A 319 3.87 -1.25 -24.61
C ASN A 319 4.21 -0.43 -25.85
N VAL A 320 5.24 0.39 -25.75
CA VAL A 320 5.75 1.20 -26.85
C VAL A 320 7.18 0.81 -27.20
N ALA A 321 7.51 0.89 -28.48
CA ALA A 321 8.88 0.67 -28.95
C ALA A 321 9.84 1.68 -28.29
N GLY A 322 11.02 1.20 -27.92
CA GLY A 322 12.03 2.01 -27.25
C GLY A 322 13.22 1.16 -26.84
N VAL A 323 14.04 1.68 -25.94
CA VAL A 323 15.22 0.97 -25.45
C VAL A 323 14.80 -0.15 -24.49
N PRO A 324 15.08 -1.42 -24.78
CA PRO A 324 14.78 -2.52 -23.86
C PRO A 324 15.69 -2.45 -22.63
N VAL A 325 15.21 -2.93 -21.50
CA VAL A 325 16.01 -3.02 -20.27
C VAL A 325 16.72 -4.37 -20.24
N ASP A 326 18.03 -4.37 -20.06
CA ASP A 326 18.81 -5.60 -19.97
C ASP A 326 18.57 -6.34 -18.65
N LEU A 327 18.75 -7.66 -18.69
CA LEU A 327 18.46 -8.55 -17.56
C LEU A 327 19.32 -8.23 -16.32
N ASN A 328 20.57 -7.77 -16.51
CA ASN A 328 21.46 -7.47 -15.39
C ASN A 328 21.06 -6.17 -14.69
N THR A 329 20.62 -5.16 -15.43
CA THR A 329 20.00 -3.96 -14.86
C THR A 329 18.74 -4.32 -14.06
N LEU A 330 17.84 -5.13 -14.62
CA LEU A 330 16.64 -5.59 -13.91
C LEU A 330 16.98 -6.41 -12.65
N MET A 331 17.95 -7.32 -12.74
CA MET A 331 18.40 -8.11 -11.59
C MET A 331 18.93 -7.21 -10.47
N LYS A 332 19.79 -6.24 -10.79
CA LYS A 332 20.33 -5.31 -9.78
C LYS A 332 19.22 -4.46 -9.16
N SER A 333 18.38 -3.83 -9.99
CA SER A 333 17.27 -2.99 -9.50
C SER A 333 16.28 -3.78 -8.66
N SER A 334 15.89 -4.98 -9.08
CA SER A 334 14.99 -5.85 -8.31
C SER A 334 15.62 -6.34 -7.00
N SER A 335 16.93 -6.65 -6.98
CA SER A 335 17.63 -7.05 -5.75
C SER A 335 17.67 -5.94 -4.69
N ILE A 336 17.84 -4.69 -5.13
CA ILE A 336 17.83 -3.52 -4.24
C ILE A 336 16.44 -3.37 -3.62
N LEU A 337 15.39 -3.40 -4.43
CA LEU A 337 14.01 -3.31 -3.96
C LEU A 337 13.61 -4.48 -3.06
N LEU A 338 14.07 -5.69 -3.35
CA LEU A 338 13.79 -6.86 -2.53
C LEU A 338 14.45 -6.73 -1.14
N TYR A 339 15.71 -6.28 -1.11
CA TYR A 339 16.41 -5.99 0.15
C TYR A 339 15.72 -4.87 0.94
N GLU A 340 15.26 -3.83 0.25
CA GLU A 340 14.50 -2.75 0.87
C GLU A 340 13.19 -3.26 1.47
N ALA A 341 12.39 -4.01 0.71
CA ALA A 341 11.17 -4.65 1.20
C ALA A 341 11.43 -5.52 2.45
N GLN A 342 12.51 -6.31 2.44
CA GLN A 342 12.91 -7.11 3.60
C GLN A 342 13.20 -6.25 4.83
N SER A 343 13.94 -5.16 4.64
CA SER A 343 14.37 -4.26 5.71
C SER A 343 13.17 -3.56 6.36
N ILE A 344 12.28 -2.97 5.56
CA ILE A 344 11.08 -2.28 6.05
C ILE A 344 10.13 -3.26 6.73
N LEU A 345 9.92 -4.44 6.12
CA LEU A 345 9.06 -5.48 6.69
C LEU A 345 9.60 -6.00 8.04
N GLY A 346 10.90 -6.28 8.12
CA GLY A 346 11.54 -6.71 9.36
C GLY A 346 11.40 -5.65 10.46
N TYR A 347 11.51 -4.38 10.09
CA TYR A 347 11.36 -3.27 11.02
C TYR A 347 9.93 -3.09 11.53
N VAL A 348 8.94 -3.03 10.64
CA VAL A 348 7.54 -2.89 11.06
C VAL A 348 7.10 -4.08 11.91
N SER A 349 7.59 -5.28 11.61
CA SER A 349 7.31 -6.48 12.43
C SER A 349 7.85 -6.33 13.85
N SER A 350 9.06 -5.80 14.02
CA SER A 350 9.64 -5.49 15.34
C SER A 350 8.80 -4.46 16.09
N LEU A 351 8.41 -3.37 15.43
CA LEU A 351 7.62 -2.31 16.05
C LEU A 351 6.26 -2.81 16.58
N TYR A 352 5.56 -3.64 15.80
CA TYR A 352 4.29 -4.23 16.22
C TYR A 352 4.47 -5.23 17.36
N SER A 353 5.56 -6.02 17.33
CA SER A 353 5.94 -6.90 18.43
C SER A 353 6.19 -6.13 19.73
N ASP A 354 6.89 -4.99 19.68
CA ASP A 354 7.23 -4.16 20.85
C ASP A 354 5.99 -3.57 21.53
N ILE A 355 4.91 -3.33 20.79
CA ILE A 355 3.62 -2.87 21.35
C ILE A 355 2.65 -4.03 21.66
N GLY A 356 3.07 -5.28 21.45
CA GLY A 356 2.26 -6.47 21.69
C GLY A 356 1.02 -6.58 20.78
N GLN A 357 1.07 -5.98 19.59
CA GLN A 357 -0.04 -5.99 18.63
C GLN A 357 0.32 -6.78 17.37
N SER A 358 -0.70 -7.31 16.70
CA SER A 358 -0.59 -7.85 15.35
C SER A 358 -1.37 -6.97 14.38
N SER A 359 -0.96 -6.96 13.11
CA SER A 359 -1.63 -6.18 12.07
C SER A 359 -1.85 -7.02 10.82
N SER A 360 -3.08 -7.01 10.33
CA SER A 360 -3.43 -7.64 9.05
C SER A 360 -2.64 -7.04 7.89
N ILE A 361 -2.32 -5.74 7.95
CA ILE A 361 -1.52 -5.04 6.94
C ILE A 361 -0.09 -5.58 6.93
N VAL A 362 0.52 -5.80 8.11
CA VAL A 362 1.87 -6.38 8.23
C VAL A 362 1.89 -7.82 7.73
N ASN A 363 0.85 -8.61 8.06
CA ASN A 363 0.72 -9.97 7.55
C ASN A 363 0.61 -9.99 6.02
N GLU A 364 -0.13 -9.05 5.43
CA GLU A 364 -0.26 -8.94 3.98
C GLU A 364 1.07 -8.54 3.32
N ALA A 365 1.77 -7.54 3.89
CA ALA A 365 3.11 -7.16 3.45
C ALA A 365 4.10 -8.34 3.47
N SER A 366 4.01 -9.21 4.49
CA SER A 366 4.84 -10.41 4.60
C SER A 366 4.52 -11.44 3.53
N LYS A 367 3.24 -11.71 3.24
CA LYS A 367 2.86 -12.64 2.16
C LYS A 367 3.36 -12.15 0.81
N ILE A 368 3.23 -10.85 0.55
CA ILE A 368 3.67 -10.22 -0.71
C ILE A 368 5.19 -10.26 -0.82
N TYR A 369 5.93 -10.03 0.27
CA TYR A 369 7.38 -10.18 0.29
C TYR A 369 7.82 -11.61 -0.06
N ASP A 370 7.11 -12.63 0.44
CA ASP A 370 7.39 -14.02 0.05
C ASP A 370 7.12 -14.28 -1.44
N LYS A 371 6.11 -13.63 -2.03
CA LYS A 371 5.89 -13.65 -3.50
C LYS A 371 7.07 -13.00 -4.23
N ALA A 372 7.58 -11.85 -3.75
CA ALA A 372 8.75 -11.18 -4.32
C ALA A 372 10.00 -12.07 -4.28
N LYS A 373 10.27 -12.75 -3.15
CA LYS A 373 11.39 -13.69 -3.03
C LYS A 373 11.30 -14.85 -4.01
N LYS A 374 10.11 -15.45 -4.15
CA LYS A 374 9.87 -16.54 -5.10
C LYS A 374 10.11 -16.07 -6.54
N ALA A 375 9.58 -14.90 -6.90
CA ALA A 375 9.80 -14.30 -8.21
C ALA A 375 11.30 -14.07 -8.50
N PHE A 376 12.06 -13.59 -7.52
CA PHE A 376 13.50 -13.36 -7.67
C PHE A 376 14.27 -14.66 -7.90
N ILE A 377 13.97 -15.71 -7.14
CA ILE A 377 14.57 -17.06 -7.31
C ILE A 377 14.25 -17.61 -8.70
N SER A 378 13.02 -17.42 -9.18
CA SER A 378 12.58 -17.79 -10.52
C SER A 378 13.10 -16.86 -11.64
N ARG A 379 13.92 -15.85 -11.30
CA ARG A 379 14.46 -14.83 -12.23
C ARG A 379 13.40 -13.97 -12.92
N ASP A 380 12.20 -13.89 -12.36
CA ASP A 380 11.17 -12.95 -12.80
C ASP A 380 11.36 -11.61 -12.10
N TYR A 381 12.30 -10.82 -12.61
CA TYR A 381 12.70 -9.55 -12.00
C TYR A 381 11.60 -8.49 -12.09
N TYR A 382 10.72 -8.54 -13.10
CA TYR A 382 9.56 -7.64 -13.19
C TYR A 382 8.56 -7.91 -12.07
N LEU A 383 8.21 -9.18 -11.82
CA LEU A 383 7.38 -9.55 -10.68
C LEU A 383 8.07 -9.24 -9.35
N THR A 384 9.38 -9.46 -9.26
CA THR A 384 10.14 -9.11 -8.05
C THR A 384 10.01 -7.63 -7.74
N ILE A 385 10.17 -6.75 -8.73
CA ILE A 385 9.99 -5.31 -8.58
C ILE A 385 8.57 -5.00 -8.09
N GLY A 386 7.56 -5.52 -8.80
CA GLY A 386 6.15 -5.29 -8.47
C GLY A 386 5.78 -5.65 -7.04
N TYR A 387 6.08 -6.88 -6.62
CA TYR A 387 5.78 -7.36 -5.27
C TYR A 387 6.64 -6.69 -4.20
N SER A 388 7.91 -6.35 -4.50
CA SER A 388 8.73 -5.60 -3.53
C SER A 388 8.14 -4.22 -3.25
N ILE A 389 7.73 -3.50 -4.30
CA ILE A 389 7.06 -2.18 -4.17
C ILE A 389 5.77 -2.30 -3.36
N GLU A 390 4.98 -3.33 -3.60
CA GLU A 390 3.72 -3.55 -2.89
C GLU A 390 3.94 -3.87 -1.40
N SER A 391 4.92 -4.74 -1.08
CA SER A 391 5.31 -5.05 0.29
C SER A 391 5.85 -3.81 1.04
N ILE A 392 6.66 -2.99 0.36
CA ILE A 392 7.14 -1.70 0.84
C ILE A 392 5.96 -0.79 1.17
N ALA A 393 4.99 -0.67 0.27
CA ALA A 393 3.82 0.20 0.45
C ALA A 393 2.99 -0.22 1.67
N TYR A 394 2.62 -1.51 1.78
CA TYR A 394 1.88 -1.99 2.95
C TYR A 394 2.66 -1.83 4.26
N SER A 395 3.96 -2.13 4.26
CA SER A 395 4.79 -1.96 5.45
C SER A 395 4.85 -0.50 5.88
N THR A 396 5.02 0.43 4.93
CA THR A 396 5.07 1.88 5.19
C THR A 396 3.71 2.41 5.69
N VAL A 397 2.60 1.96 5.11
CA VAL A 397 1.25 2.28 5.60
C VAL A 397 1.06 1.78 7.03
N ALA A 398 1.43 0.54 7.33
CA ALA A 398 1.31 -0.04 8.67
C ALA A 398 2.11 0.73 9.71
N ILE A 399 3.29 1.25 9.34
CA ILE A 399 4.11 2.11 10.19
C ILE A 399 3.37 3.43 10.49
N HIS A 400 2.91 4.15 9.47
CA HIS A 400 2.25 5.45 9.68
C HIS A 400 0.96 5.34 10.48
N LEU A 401 0.15 4.31 10.22
CA LEU A 401 -1.12 4.12 10.94
C LEU A 401 -0.93 3.82 12.44
N ALA A 402 0.16 3.16 12.83
CA ALA A 402 0.41 2.81 14.22
C ALA A 402 1.18 3.88 15.00
N PHE A 403 2.05 4.65 14.32
CA PHE A 403 3.07 5.45 15.00
C PHE A 403 3.09 6.92 14.60
N THR A 404 2.22 7.39 13.70
CA THR A 404 2.09 8.82 13.38
C THR A 404 0.82 9.40 13.98
N SER A 405 0.96 10.51 14.72
CA SER A 405 -0.15 11.18 15.41
C SER A 405 -1.04 12.03 14.49
N ASN A 406 -0.49 12.57 13.39
CA ASN A 406 -1.24 13.35 12.40
C ASN A 406 -1.08 12.73 11.01
N ILE A 407 -2.00 11.81 10.69
CA ILE A 407 -2.02 11.07 9.42
C ILE A 407 -2.34 11.96 8.21
N GLU A 408 -3.08 13.06 8.39
CA GLU A 408 -3.46 13.95 7.29
C GLU A 408 -2.24 14.67 6.72
N ALA A 409 -1.35 15.16 7.57
CA ALA A 409 -0.08 15.76 7.12
C ALA A 409 0.81 14.76 6.38
N VAL A 410 0.82 13.49 6.79
CA VAL A 410 1.54 12.42 6.06
C VAL A 410 0.93 12.22 4.69
N ILE A 411 -0.39 12.19 4.58
CA ILE A 411 -1.09 12.05 3.29
C ILE A 411 -0.76 13.22 2.37
N ASP A 412 -0.74 14.46 2.87
CA ASP A 412 -0.42 15.65 2.08
C ASP A 412 1.04 15.62 1.57
N ALA A 413 1.98 15.17 2.41
CA ALA A 413 3.36 14.97 1.99
C ALA A 413 3.50 13.84 0.97
N SER A 414 2.86 12.69 1.21
CA SER A 414 2.87 11.56 0.25
C SER A 414 2.24 11.95 -1.08
N SER A 415 1.21 12.81 -1.08
CA SER A 415 0.65 13.40 -2.30
C SER A 415 1.69 14.23 -3.06
N SER A 416 2.35 15.15 -2.36
CA SER A 416 3.39 16.01 -2.95
C SER A 416 4.57 15.20 -3.50
N ILE A 417 4.98 14.16 -2.78
CA ILE A 417 6.03 13.22 -3.18
C ILE A 417 5.62 12.43 -4.43
N ALA A 418 4.39 11.91 -4.47
CA ALA A 418 3.88 11.16 -5.61
C ALA A 418 3.83 12.04 -6.87
N SER A 419 3.31 13.28 -6.76
CA SER A 419 3.28 14.23 -7.86
C SER A 419 4.69 14.58 -8.36
N ASN A 420 5.66 14.78 -7.45
CA ASN A 420 7.04 15.00 -7.81
C ASN A 420 7.68 13.79 -8.50
N ALA A 421 7.46 12.58 -7.99
CA ALA A 421 8.01 11.37 -8.57
C ALA A 421 7.49 11.14 -10.01
N ILE A 422 6.17 11.31 -10.21
CA ILE A 422 5.55 11.23 -11.53
C ILE A 422 6.10 12.31 -12.46
N GLY A 423 6.12 13.57 -12.01
CA GLY A 423 6.62 14.69 -12.82
C GLY A 423 8.08 14.50 -13.28
N ASN A 424 8.94 13.98 -12.40
CA ASN A 424 10.32 13.66 -12.74
C ASN A 424 10.43 12.48 -13.72
N ALA A 425 9.59 11.45 -13.59
CA ALA A 425 9.56 10.33 -14.53
C ALA A 425 9.11 10.81 -15.93
N ILE A 426 8.08 11.65 -15.97
CA ILE A 426 7.57 12.32 -17.15
C ILE A 426 8.65 13.17 -17.83
N GLU A 427 9.34 14.05 -17.09
CA GLU A 427 10.44 14.88 -17.61
C GLU A 427 11.59 14.02 -18.18
N ALA A 428 11.79 12.82 -17.64
CA ALA A 428 12.78 11.85 -18.12
C ALA A 428 12.31 11.06 -19.36
N GLY A 429 11.14 11.35 -19.92
CA GLY A 429 10.60 10.69 -21.11
C GLY A 429 9.97 9.32 -20.84
N LEU A 430 9.59 9.05 -19.59
CA LEU A 430 8.87 7.82 -19.21
C LEU A 430 7.36 8.04 -19.27
N ASP A 431 6.61 6.95 -19.44
CA ASP A 431 5.16 6.89 -19.37
C ASP A 431 4.75 6.17 -18.06
N PRO A 432 4.61 6.88 -16.92
CA PRO A 432 4.35 6.28 -15.61
C PRO A 432 2.87 5.90 -15.44
N VAL A 433 2.37 5.01 -16.30
CA VAL A 433 0.94 4.68 -16.39
C VAL A 433 0.41 4.02 -15.12
N LEU A 434 1.18 3.15 -14.45
CA LEU A 434 0.74 2.57 -13.17
C LEU A 434 0.66 3.64 -12.09
N SER A 435 1.68 4.50 -11.98
CA SER A 435 1.68 5.57 -11.00
C SER A 435 0.53 6.55 -11.21
N LEU A 436 0.26 6.98 -12.45
CA LEU A 436 -0.89 7.82 -12.78
C LEU A 436 -2.22 7.13 -12.44
N SER A 437 -2.30 5.82 -12.68
CA SER A 437 -3.47 5.00 -12.35
C SER A 437 -3.70 4.90 -10.84
N TYR A 438 -2.64 4.73 -10.04
CA TYR A 438 -2.74 4.75 -8.57
C TYR A 438 -3.05 6.14 -8.03
N LEU A 439 -2.49 7.20 -8.61
CA LEU A 439 -2.84 8.58 -8.26
C LEU A 439 -4.34 8.83 -8.45
N GLU A 440 -4.95 8.30 -9.51
CA GLU A 440 -6.40 8.40 -9.72
C GLU A 440 -7.22 7.70 -8.60
N PHE A 441 -6.76 6.55 -8.11
CA PHE A 441 -7.40 5.90 -6.96
C PHE A 441 -7.39 6.79 -5.71
N THR A 442 -6.33 7.56 -5.45
CA THR A 442 -6.28 8.48 -4.29
C THR A 442 -7.39 9.53 -4.34
N GLN A 443 -7.76 9.98 -5.54
CA GLN A 443 -8.77 11.03 -5.76
C GLN A 443 -10.20 10.50 -5.55
N SER A 444 -10.40 9.19 -5.69
CA SER A 444 -11.69 8.52 -5.44
C SER A 444 -11.77 7.82 -4.07
N ALA A 445 -10.64 7.67 -3.37
CA ALA A 445 -10.55 6.94 -2.12
C ALA A 445 -11.21 7.68 -0.94
N VAL A 446 -11.95 6.92 -0.13
CA VAL A 446 -12.61 7.43 1.09
C VAL A 446 -11.72 7.25 2.33
N SER A 447 -10.96 6.15 2.39
CA SER A 447 -10.11 5.81 3.54
C SER A 447 -8.74 6.47 3.47
N ASN A 448 -8.25 6.95 4.61
CA ASN A 448 -6.87 7.43 4.76
C ASN A 448 -5.84 6.34 4.48
N THR A 449 -6.15 5.07 4.82
CA THR A 449 -5.31 3.92 4.50
C THR A 449 -5.13 3.76 2.99
N ASP A 450 -6.23 3.82 2.23
CA ASP A 450 -6.20 3.64 0.78
C ASP A 450 -5.48 4.81 0.10
N LYS A 451 -5.76 6.05 0.52
CA LYS A 451 -5.05 7.24 0.02
C LYS A 451 -3.55 7.10 0.20
N LEU A 452 -3.11 6.80 1.42
CA LEU A 452 -1.69 6.68 1.73
C LEU A 452 -1.05 5.53 0.94
N TYR A 453 -1.71 4.37 0.87
CA TYR A 453 -1.24 3.22 0.10
C TYR A 453 -1.01 3.57 -1.37
N TYR A 454 -2.00 4.19 -2.02
CA TYR A 454 -1.90 4.51 -3.44
C TYR A 454 -0.93 5.67 -3.74
N TYR A 455 -0.76 6.65 -2.83
CA TYR A 455 0.31 7.65 -2.97
C TYR A 455 1.70 7.00 -2.88
N ILE A 456 1.92 6.09 -1.94
CA ILE A 456 3.21 5.40 -1.78
C ILE A 456 3.50 4.50 -2.98
N LEU A 457 2.51 3.74 -3.48
CA LEU A 457 2.65 2.97 -4.71
C LEU A 457 3.02 3.88 -5.88
N SER A 458 2.26 4.96 -6.08
CA SER A 458 2.50 5.94 -7.15
C SER A 458 3.93 6.49 -7.11
N ALA A 459 4.39 6.94 -5.95
CA ALA A 459 5.73 7.46 -5.77
C ALA A 459 6.81 6.41 -6.04
N THR A 460 6.68 5.22 -5.45
CA THR A 460 7.70 4.17 -5.51
C THR A 460 7.83 3.58 -6.91
N TYR A 461 6.73 3.41 -7.66
CA TYR A 461 6.79 2.97 -9.06
C TYR A 461 7.55 3.97 -9.94
N SER A 462 7.18 5.25 -9.91
CA SER A 462 7.84 6.28 -10.73
C SER A 462 9.31 6.47 -10.37
N LYS A 463 9.66 6.44 -9.08
CA LYS A 463 11.07 6.49 -8.64
C LYS A 463 11.85 5.27 -9.10
N THR A 464 11.24 4.09 -9.05
CA THR A 464 11.85 2.85 -9.55
C THR A 464 12.09 2.93 -11.05
N ALA A 465 11.08 3.31 -11.83
CA ALA A 465 11.19 3.47 -13.27
C ALA A 465 12.29 4.48 -13.64
N LEU A 466 12.36 5.63 -12.94
CA LEU A 466 13.41 6.63 -13.11
C LEU A 466 14.80 6.12 -12.72
N THR A 467 14.90 5.29 -11.69
CA THR A 467 16.17 4.68 -11.27
C THR A 467 16.67 3.69 -12.30
N ILE A 468 15.79 2.83 -12.81
CA ILE A 468 16.10 1.90 -13.89
C ILE A 468 16.49 2.68 -15.14
N SER A 469 15.78 3.76 -15.49
CA SER A 469 16.07 4.52 -16.72
C SER A 469 17.44 5.19 -16.68
N ARG A 470 17.89 5.66 -15.52
CA ARG A 470 19.26 6.17 -15.33
C ARG A 470 20.35 5.10 -15.39
N ALA A 471 20.00 3.85 -15.10
CA ALA A 471 20.92 2.71 -15.19
C ALA A 471 21.00 2.14 -16.62
N VAL A 472 19.94 2.33 -17.42
CA VAL A 472 19.95 2.05 -18.85
C VAL A 472 20.83 3.11 -19.53
N ASN A 473 22.07 2.77 -19.86
CA ASN A 473 23.01 3.65 -20.57
C ASN A 473 22.46 4.03 -21.96
N THR A 474 21.72 5.13 -22.06
CA THR A 474 21.34 5.72 -23.35
C THR A 474 22.20 6.95 -23.62
N THR A 475 23.06 6.87 -24.65
CA THR A 475 23.71 8.03 -25.26
C THR A 475 22.75 8.90 -26.09
N ALA A 476 21.47 8.53 -26.20
CA ALA A 476 20.44 9.24 -26.93
C ALA A 476 19.34 9.78 -25.98
N PRO A 477 18.88 11.03 -26.14
CA PRO A 477 17.73 11.55 -25.40
C PRO A 477 16.48 10.71 -25.70
N ILE A 478 15.74 10.32 -24.66
CA ILE A 478 14.42 9.71 -24.81
C ILE A 478 13.46 10.82 -25.30
N PRO A 479 12.72 10.63 -26.41
CA PRO A 479 11.77 11.63 -26.89
C PRO A 479 10.73 11.96 -25.81
N ILE A 480 10.59 13.25 -25.48
CA ILE A 480 9.63 13.75 -24.49
C ILE A 480 8.23 13.64 -25.07
N ALA A 481 7.31 12.96 -24.38
CA ALA A 481 5.89 12.99 -24.74
C ALA A 481 5.32 14.40 -24.55
N THR A 482 4.51 14.89 -25.49
CA THR A 482 3.89 16.21 -25.41
C THR A 482 2.68 16.19 -24.47
N TYR A 483 2.86 16.68 -23.25
CA TYR A 483 1.78 16.89 -22.28
C TYR A 483 1.06 18.19 -22.63
N THR A 484 -0.16 18.10 -23.18
CA THR A 484 -1.04 19.27 -23.35
C THR A 484 -2.13 19.22 -22.29
N GLU A 485 -2.21 20.28 -21.48
CA GLU A 485 -3.34 20.52 -20.58
C GLU A 485 -4.61 20.73 -21.43
N GLU A 486 -5.65 19.93 -21.17
CA GLU A 486 -7.02 20.30 -21.55
C GLU A 486 -7.70 21.05 -20.39
N PRO A 487 -8.60 22.00 -20.70
CA PRO A 487 -9.23 22.84 -19.69
C PRO A 487 -9.99 21.98 -18.66
N LYS A 488 -9.80 22.33 -17.39
CA LYS A 488 -10.45 21.68 -16.24
C LYS A 488 -11.95 21.48 -16.52
N PRO A 489 -12.50 20.28 -16.29
CA PRO A 489 -13.95 20.14 -16.17
C PRO A 489 -14.43 21.09 -15.07
N LYS A 490 -15.49 21.85 -15.36
CA LYS A 490 -16.12 22.73 -14.37
C LYS A 490 -16.35 21.93 -13.10
N THR A 491 -15.85 22.45 -11.98
CA THR A 491 -16.07 21.93 -10.64
C THR A 491 -17.55 21.63 -10.49
N SER A 492 -17.93 20.36 -10.48
CA SER A 492 -19.25 19.98 -10.05
C SER A 492 -19.36 20.41 -8.59
N THR A 493 -20.40 21.17 -8.31
CA THR A 493 -20.82 21.58 -6.98
C THR A 493 -20.69 20.42 -5.98
N PRO A 494 -20.28 20.70 -4.72
CA PRO A 494 -20.26 19.68 -3.68
C PRO A 494 -21.62 18.98 -3.67
N TYR A 495 -21.57 17.64 -3.66
CA TYR A 495 -22.74 16.78 -3.53
C TYR A 495 -23.59 17.31 -2.36
N SER A 496 -24.73 17.91 -2.69
CA SER A 496 -25.68 18.39 -1.70
C SER A 496 -26.14 17.17 -0.90
N LYS A 497 -25.73 17.10 0.36
CA LYS A 497 -26.30 16.18 1.33
C LYS A 497 -27.76 16.57 1.53
N THR A 498 -28.66 15.93 0.80
CA THR A 498 -30.05 15.85 1.24
C THR A 498 -30.07 14.86 2.42
N PRO A 499 -30.47 15.27 3.63
CA PRO A 499 -30.49 14.37 4.77
C PRO A 499 -31.67 13.41 4.63
N THR A 500 -31.41 12.16 4.22
CA THR A 500 -32.37 11.08 4.37
C THR A 500 -32.44 10.72 5.85
N THR A 501 -33.54 11.08 6.50
CA THR A 501 -33.83 10.83 7.91
C THR A 501 -34.12 9.35 8.12
N THR A 502 -33.09 8.50 8.15
CA THR A 502 -33.24 7.07 8.50
C THR A 502 -31.98 6.52 9.17
N SER A 503 -31.59 7.05 10.34
CA SER A 503 -30.42 6.50 11.06
C SER A 503 -30.48 6.55 12.59
N ASN A 504 -31.59 6.96 13.21
CA ASN A 504 -31.67 6.95 14.69
C ASN A 504 -32.29 5.66 15.27
N SER A 505 -33.15 4.93 14.55
CA SER A 505 -33.75 3.68 15.07
C SER A 505 -32.78 2.49 15.03
N LEU A 506 -32.06 2.30 13.92
CA LEU A 506 -31.06 1.20 13.78
C LEU A 506 -29.87 1.36 14.74
N ARG A 507 -29.47 2.60 15.07
CA ARG A 507 -28.36 2.83 15.99
C ARG A 507 -28.78 2.61 17.45
N GLN A 508 -30.03 2.91 17.81
CA GLN A 508 -30.57 2.61 19.14
C GLN A 508 -30.80 1.11 19.35
N GLU A 509 -31.31 0.37 18.35
CA GLU A 509 -31.46 -1.09 18.46
C GLU A 509 -30.11 -1.80 18.61
N THR A 510 -29.09 -1.40 17.85
CA THR A 510 -27.74 -2.00 17.96
C THR A 510 -27.10 -1.69 19.32
N ILE A 511 -27.27 -0.48 19.87
CA ILE A 511 -26.75 -0.14 21.21
C ILE A 511 -27.51 -0.90 22.30
N GLN A 512 -28.84 -1.03 22.20
CA GLN A 512 -29.65 -1.80 23.13
C GLN A 512 -29.27 -3.29 23.12
N GLN A 513 -29.02 -3.87 21.94
CA GLN A 513 -28.59 -5.26 21.80
C GLN A 513 -27.19 -5.49 22.40
N VAL A 514 -26.24 -4.59 22.17
CA VAL A 514 -24.89 -4.67 22.76
C VAL A 514 -24.93 -4.55 24.29
N VAL A 515 -25.74 -3.64 24.83
CA VAL A 515 -25.92 -3.49 26.29
C VAL A 515 -26.59 -4.74 26.90
N THR A 516 -27.57 -5.33 26.20
CA THR A 516 -28.27 -6.54 26.67
C THR A 516 -27.33 -7.75 26.66
N ILE A 517 -26.51 -7.92 25.62
CA ILE A 517 -25.51 -8.99 25.53
C ILE A 517 -24.45 -8.83 26.63
N ALA A 518 -23.97 -7.60 26.88
CA ALA A 518 -23.02 -7.32 27.96
C ALA A 518 -23.61 -7.64 29.35
N ALA A 519 -24.89 -7.32 29.59
CA ALA A 519 -25.57 -7.64 30.84
C ALA A 519 -25.74 -9.17 31.05
N ILE A 520 -26.05 -9.93 29.99
CA ILE A 520 -26.15 -11.38 30.05
C ILE A 520 -24.78 -12.01 30.35
N ILE A 521 -23.69 -11.53 29.73
CA ILE A 521 -22.33 -12.01 29.99
C ILE A 521 -21.93 -11.75 31.45
N LEU A 522 -22.23 -10.55 31.98
CA LEU A 522 -21.96 -10.21 33.38
C LEU A 522 -22.79 -11.07 34.36
N LEU A 523 -24.04 -11.37 34.02
CA LEU A 523 -24.89 -12.26 34.81
C LEU A 523 -24.31 -13.69 34.84
N ILE A 524 -23.91 -14.23 33.69
CA ILE A 524 -23.29 -15.56 33.59
C ILE A 524 -21.98 -15.61 34.38
N LEU A 525 -21.14 -14.58 34.29
CA LEU A 525 -19.90 -14.48 35.08
C LEU A 525 -20.20 -14.41 36.58
N SER A 526 -21.22 -13.66 37.00
CA SER A 526 -21.61 -13.57 38.41
C SER A 526 -22.10 -14.92 38.95
N ILE A 527 -22.90 -15.66 38.17
CA ILE A 527 -23.37 -17.01 38.53
C ILE A 527 -22.19 -17.99 38.60
N ALA A 528 -21.25 -17.90 37.65
CA ALA A 528 -20.04 -18.72 37.66
C ALA A 528 -19.16 -18.43 38.90
N ILE A 529 -19.00 -17.16 39.29
CA ILE A 529 -18.27 -16.78 40.50
C ILE A 529 -18.97 -17.30 41.76
N VAL A 530 -20.30 -17.15 41.85
CA VAL A 530 -21.09 -17.66 42.99
C VAL A 530 -21.02 -19.20 43.06
N TYR A 531 -21.07 -19.88 41.91
CA TYR A 531 -20.91 -21.35 41.83
C TYR A 531 -19.50 -21.80 42.25
N LEU A 532 -18.46 -21.11 41.81
CA LEU A 532 -17.08 -21.41 42.22
C LEU A 532 -16.87 -21.14 43.72
N TYR A 533 -17.46 -20.07 44.25
CA TYR A 533 -17.39 -19.73 45.68
C TYR A 533 -18.17 -20.72 46.56
N SER A 534 -19.34 -21.19 46.13
CA SER A 534 -20.11 -22.20 46.88
C SER A 534 -19.42 -23.57 46.86
N ARG A 535 -18.73 -23.91 45.76
CA ARG A 535 -17.94 -25.13 45.65
C ARG A 535 -16.67 -25.09 46.49
N SER A 536 -16.01 -23.94 46.61
CA SER A 536 -14.84 -23.78 47.49
C SER A 536 -15.20 -23.93 48.97
N LYS A 537 -16.42 -23.55 49.38
CA LYS A 537 -16.90 -23.67 50.77
C LYS A 537 -17.31 -25.09 51.17
N ASN A 538 -17.67 -25.94 50.21
CA ASN A 538 -17.98 -27.36 50.44
C ASN A 538 -16.75 -28.28 50.46
N ILE A 539 -15.56 -27.77 50.16
CA ILE A 539 -14.29 -28.52 50.24
C ILE A 539 -13.60 -28.30 51.61
N SER A 540 -14.12 -27.39 52.46
CA SER A 540 -13.57 -27.10 53.80
C SER A 540 -14.48 -27.50 54.96
N LYS A 541 -15.28 -28.56 54.82
CA LYS A 541 -16.04 -29.18 55.92
C LYS A 541 -15.82 -30.68 55.95
#